data_AF-A0A3A8TK40-F1
#
_entry.id   AF-A0A3A8TK40-F1
#
_cell.length_a   1.000
_cell.length_b   1.000
_cell.length_c   1.000
_cell.angle_alpha   90.00
_cell.angle_beta   90.00
_cell.angle_gamma   90.00
#
_symmetry.space_group_name_H-M   'P 1'
#
loop_
_entity.id
_entity.type
_entity.pdbx_description
1 polymer ?
#
loop_
_entity_poly.entity_id
_entity_poly.type
_entity_poly.pdbx_seq_one_letter_code
_entity_poly.pdbx_strand_id
1 'polypeptide(L)'
;MRLHIAGFMAWTALLSAACTVDDPVATLRSPDAGTDVPDEWAAHCANSGPPLLLGNPASGPQVCSGQLAQTLFRRAACSCEGLSLSAPFTVDAFRSSAGPYAPGGTGGDVGVNGVLSANDRVTVGGLLQVGGVQLSSPLTVGGGLDSNGPLSGPGTSATVTGDARVNGDVGLAALTVGGVLTIPPEFSPGSAQASELRREPVPSVIPCDCDEGSRFDPAALIAHHTVDNDNAAIGLDPASLTDVTGERVLELPCGRFLLTRIAGPGRATLRIRGRTALFIPSGVDLKEALTVDVQPPGELDLFLAGGFIVSGDLTLGSAALPSRVRVYVAGSQALDISAGSTLAGNLYAPQAQLNLSGNAEVFGSLFVRHLEASGAVQVHHDADVLGAGAACPAG
;
A
#
# COMPACT_ATOMS: atom_id res chain seq x y z
N MET A 1 88.84 -4.68 -21.58
CA MET A 1 88.05 -3.45 -21.79
C MET A 1 87.01 -3.37 -20.68
N ARG A 2 87.21 -2.41 -19.75
CA ARG A 2 86.27 -1.87 -18.72
C ARG A 2 85.69 -2.86 -17.69
N LEU A 3 86.19 -2.84 -16.45
CA LEU A 3 85.70 -2.09 -15.25
C LEU A 3 84.42 -2.72 -14.66
N HIS A 4 84.50 -3.35 -13.47
CA HIS A 4 84.16 -2.80 -12.13
C HIS A 4 82.64 -2.55 -11.97
N ILE A 5 81.91 -2.91 -10.91
CA ILE A 5 82.06 -2.54 -9.48
C ILE A 5 81.13 -3.44 -8.61
N ALA A 6 81.58 -3.63 -7.35
CA ALA A 6 80.88 -3.91 -6.09
C ALA A 6 79.37 -3.56 -6.01
N GLY A 7 78.51 -4.17 -5.18
CA GLY A 7 78.66 -4.53 -3.77
C GLY A 7 77.61 -3.77 -2.94
N PHE A 8 76.65 -4.52 -2.39
CA PHE A 8 75.81 -4.27 -1.19
C PHE A 8 75.55 -2.82 -0.72
N MET A 9 74.28 -2.40 -0.66
CA MET A 9 73.52 -2.22 0.60
C MET A 9 72.10 -1.70 0.34
N ALA A 10 71.17 -2.19 1.15
CA ALA A 10 69.77 -1.80 1.21
C ALA A 10 69.60 -0.31 1.53
N TRP A 11 68.55 0.31 1.01
CA TRP A 11 67.84 1.42 1.65
C TRP A 11 66.39 1.47 1.14
N THR A 12 65.48 1.50 2.11
CA THR A 12 64.03 1.61 2.02
C THR A 12 63.61 2.99 1.52
N ALA A 13 62.80 3.05 0.47
CA ALA A 13 62.19 4.29 -0.02
C ALA A 13 60.70 4.36 0.36
N LEU A 14 60.39 5.26 1.28
CA LEU A 14 59.09 5.91 1.47
C LEU A 14 59.06 7.15 0.57
N LEU A 15 57.98 7.35 -0.21
CA LEU A 15 57.28 8.65 -0.39
C LEU A 15 56.23 8.61 -1.53
N SER A 16 54.97 8.78 -1.12
CA SER A 16 53.91 9.65 -1.67
C SER A 16 53.66 9.73 -3.19
N ALA A 17 52.45 9.33 -3.63
CA ALA A 17 51.64 10.13 -4.54
C ALA A 17 50.16 9.65 -4.61
N ALA A 18 49.26 10.62 -4.53
CA ALA A 18 47.91 10.70 -5.06
C ALA A 18 46.78 9.84 -4.45
N CYS A 19 45.98 10.53 -3.63
CA CYS A 19 44.59 10.21 -3.35
C CYS A 19 43.75 10.40 -4.63
N THR A 20 42.91 9.43 -4.98
CA THR A 20 41.70 9.69 -5.77
C THR A 20 40.54 8.98 -5.08
N VAL A 21 39.71 9.81 -4.47
CA VAL A 21 38.28 9.68 -4.14
C VAL A 21 37.64 8.35 -4.54
N ASP A 22 37.16 7.61 -3.54
CA ASP A 22 35.87 6.94 -3.58
C ASP A 22 35.32 6.93 -2.14
N ASP A 23 34.47 7.92 -1.86
CA ASP A 23 33.60 7.96 -0.69
C ASP A 23 32.23 7.41 -1.11
N PRO A 24 31.86 6.24 -0.56
CA PRO A 24 30.53 6.13 0.02
C PRO A 24 30.62 5.51 1.42
N VAL A 25 30.60 6.33 2.47
CA VAL A 25 30.37 5.84 3.84
C VAL A 25 28.93 5.36 3.98
N ALA A 26 28.74 4.08 3.70
CA ALA A 26 27.73 3.23 4.32
C ALA A 26 28.35 1.86 4.63
N THR A 27 29.30 1.83 5.57
CA THR A 27 29.55 0.68 6.47
C THR A 27 30.26 1.19 7.72
N LEU A 28 29.63 1.10 8.90
CA LEU A 28 30.40 0.96 10.13
C LEU A 28 30.70 -0.53 10.31
N ARG A 29 31.67 -1.04 9.55
CA ARG A 29 32.43 -2.21 9.99
C ARG A 29 33.60 -1.70 10.81
N SER A 30 33.46 -1.72 12.13
CA SER A 30 34.62 -1.69 13.02
C SER A 30 35.31 -3.06 12.92
N PRO A 31 36.65 -3.15 12.72
CA PRO A 31 37.35 -4.43 12.56
C PRO A 31 37.29 -5.37 13.78
N ASP A 32 36.74 -4.91 14.90
CA ASP A 32 36.63 -5.67 16.16
C ASP A 32 35.17 -5.91 16.60
N ALA A 33 34.17 -5.58 15.78
CA ALA A 33 32.78 -5.98 16.04
C ALA A 33 32.54 -7.36 15.41
N GLY A 34 32.41 -8.38 16.25
CA GLY A 34 32.23 -9.78 15.85
C GLY A 34 31.17 -9.95 14.75
N THR A 35 31.51 -10.79 13.78
CA THR A 35 30.72 -11.13 12.59
C THR A 35 29.54 -12.06 12.87
N ASP A 36 29.13 -12.21 14.12
CA ASP A 36 28.22 -13.28 14.48
C ASP A 36 26.82 -12.69 14.56
N VAL A 37 26.17 -12.64 13.39
CA VAL A 37 24.71 -12.72 13.35
C VAL A 37 24.34 -13.94 14.22
N PRO A 38 23.51 -13.78 15.28
CA PRO A 38 23.20 -14.91 16.14
C PRO A 38 22.70 -16.10 15.32
N ASP A 39 23.22 -17.30 15.55
CA ASP A 39 22.85 -18.49 14.76
C ASP A 39 21.32 -18.73 14.74
N GLU A 40 20.63 -18.36 15.82
CA GLU A 40 19.16 -18.40 15.92
C GLU A 40 18.47 -17.40 14.96
N TRP A 41 19.06 -16.22 14.77
CA TRP A 41 18.58 -15.21 13.80
C TRP A 41 18.81 -15.68 12.37
N ALA A 42 20.01 -16.19 12.07
CA ALA A 42 20.33 -16.73 10.74
C ALA A 42 19.42 -17.92 10.39
N ALA A 43 19.11 -18.78 11.36
CA ALA A 43 18.15 -19.87 11.20
C ALA A 43 16.71 -19.37 11.01
N HIS A 44 16.28 -18.36 11.77
CA HIS A 44 14.98 -17.70 11.59
C HIS A 44 14.87 -17.08 10.20
N CYS A 45 15.90 -16.43 9.72
CA CYS A 45 15.94 -15.74 8.43
C CYS A 45 16.19 -16.63 7.21
N ALA A 46 16.34 -17.94 7.38
CA ALA A 46 16.57 -18.85 6.27
C ALA A 46 15.40 -18.81 5.26
N ASN A 47 15.70 -18.76 3.96
CA ASN A 47 14.72 -18.72 2.86
C ASN A 47 13.77 -17.50 2.86
N SER A 48 14.29 -16.30 3.17
CA SER A 48 13.57 -15.01 3.28
C SER A 48 12.88 -14.74 4.62
N GLY A 49 12.98 -15.68 5.57
CA GLY A 49 12.32 -15.63 6.87
C GLY A 49 10.94 -16.29 6.89
N PRO A 50 10.45 -16.75 8.06
CA PRO A 50 9.10 -17.29 8.20
C PRO A 50 8.06 -16.20 7.93
N PRO A 51 6.79 -16.59 7.74
CA PRO A 51 5.70 -15.64 7.74
C PRO A 51 5.72 -14.79 9.01
N LEU A 52 5.51 -13.48 8.87
CA LEU A 52 5.49 -12.57 10.01
C LEU A 52 4.22 -12.84 10.82
N LEU A 53 4.40 -13.35 12.03
CA LEU A 53 3.31 -13.52 12.99
C LEU A 53 3.17 -12.22 13.78
N LEU A 54 2.05 -11.55 13.57
CA LEU A 54 1.69 -10.28 14.18
C LEU A 54 0.76 -10.55 15.38
N GLY A 55 1.05 -9.92 16.51
CA GLY A 55 0.22 -10.00 17.71
C GLY A 55 0.99 -10.51 18.90
N ASN A 56 0.41 -10.31 20.08
CA ASN A 56 1.02 -10.68 21.34
C ASN A 56 0.48 -12.06 21.78
N PRO A 57 1.34 -13.10 21.87
CA PRO A 57 0.91 -14.44 22.28
C PRO A 57 0.36 -14.48 23.71
N ALA A 58 0.65 -13.48 24.54
CA ALA A 58 0.11 -13.35 25.89
C ALA A 58 -1.29 -12.71 25.94
N SER A 59 -1.76 -12.06 24.86
CA SER A 59 -3.08 -11.40 24.81
C SER A 59 -4.03 -11.96 23.75
N GLY A 60 -3.62 -12.98 22.98
CA GLY A 60 -4.48 -13.62 21.98
C GLY A 60 -3.73 -14.42 20.92
N PRO A 61 -4.45 -15.00 19.95
CA PRO A 61 -3.85 -15.72 18.83
C PRO A 61 -3.02 -14.78 17.95
N GLN A 62 -1.88 -15.27 17.46
CA GLN A 62 -1.05 -14.55 16.49
C GLN A 62 -1.69 -14.61 15.10
N VAL A 63 -1.66 -13.49 14.38
CA VAL A 63 -2.18 -13.36 13.01
C VAL A 63 -1.01 -13.33 12.04
N CYS A 64 -1.03 -14.19 11.03
CA CYS A 64 -0.02 -14.12 9.98
C CYS A 64 -0.23 -12.90 9.09
N SER A 65 0.81 -12.09 8.85
CA SER A 65 0.70 -10.87 8.06
C SER A 65 0.29 -11.13 6.61
N GLY A 66 0.68 -12.27 6.03
CA GLY A 66 0.22 -12.72 4.71
C GLY A 66 -1.28 -12.98 4.66
N GLN A 67 -1.82 -13.69 5.65
CA GLN A 67 -3.27 -13.94 5.76
C GLN A 67 -4.03 -12.64 5.99
N LEU A 68 -3.51 -11.76 6.86
CA LEU A 68 -4.09 -10.44 7.09
C LEU A 68 -4.14 -9.61 5.79
N ALA A 69 -3.06 -9.60 5.02
CA ALA A 69 -3.02 -8.88 3.74
C ALA A 69 -4.07 -9.43 2.76
N GLN A 70 -4.14 -10.75 2.65
CA GLN A 70 -5.12 -11.43 1.81
C GLN A 70 -6.57 -11.12 2.22
N THR A 71 -6.84 -10.90 3.51
CA THR A 71 -8.19 -10.55 3.97
C THR A 71 -8.54 -9.08 3.80
N LEU A 72 -7.60 -8.17 4.08
CA LEU A 72 -7.83 -6.72 4.04
C LEU A 72 -7.83 -6.16 2.61
N PHE A 73 -6.98 -6.69 1.72
CA PHE A 73 -6.73 -6.13 0.38
C PHE A 73 -7.44 -6.87 -0.74
N ARG A 74 -8.68 -7.31 -0.47
CA ARG A 74 -9.52 -8.05 -1.44
C ARG A 74 -9.97 -7.21 -2.63
N ARG A 75 -10.03 -5.90 -2.45
CA ARG A 75 -10.53 -4.92 -3.41
C ARG A 75 -9.40 -3.97 -3.81
N ALA A 76 -9.52 -3.37 -4.98
CA ALA A 76 -8.63 -2.30 -5.42
C ALA A 76 -8.81 -1.05 -4.54
N ALA A 77 -10.05 -0.70 -4.23
CA ALA A 77 -10.38 0.43 -3.37
C ALA A 77 -11.53 0.07 -2.42
N CYS A 78 -11.35 0.41 -1.15
CA CYS A 78 -12.35 0.33 -0.10
C CYS A 78 -12.41 1.66 0.65
N SER A 79 -13.61 2.21 0.82
CA SER A 79 -13.85 3.39 1.64
C SER A 79 -14.96 3.16 2.66
N CYS A 80 -14.66 3.45 3.93
CA CYS A 80 -15.58 3.28 5.04
C CYS A 80 -16.71 4.31 5.09
N GLU A 81 -16.52 5.49 4.51
CA GLU A 81 -17.51 6.55 4.47
C GLU A 81 -17.91 6.87 3.03
N GLY A 82 -17.00 7.38 2.21
CA GLY A 82 -17.36 7.83 0.87
C GLY A 82 -16.18 8.04 -0.05
N LEU A 83 -16.49 8.25 -1.33
CA LEU A 83 -15.54 8.67 -2.35
C LEU A 83 -16.02 10.00 -2.94
N SER A 84 -15.18 11.04 -2.89
CA SER A 84 -15.46 12.35 -3.46
C SER A 84 -14.47 12.63 -4.59
N LEU A 85 -14.95 12.59 -5.84
CA LEU A 85 -14.11 12.59 -7.03
C LEU A 85 -14.44 13.78 -7.93
N SER A 86 -13.47 14.67 -8.12
CA SER A 86 -13.61 15.83 -9.01
C SER A 86 -12.98 15.66 -10.39
N ALA A 87 -12.32 14.53 -10.62
CA ALA A 87 -11.61 14.17 -11.85
C ALA A 87 -11.75 12.66 -12.11
N PRO A 88 -11.32 12.13 -13.27
CA PRO A 88 -11.57 10.74 -13.63
C PRO A 88 -10.99 9.75 -12.60
N PHE A 89 -11.78 8.73 -12.26
CA PHE A 89 -11.37 7.63 -11.40
C PHE A 89 -11.48 6.31 -12.17
N THR A 90 -10.35 5.65 -12.37
CA THR A 90 -10.26 4.40 -13.12
C THR A 90 -9.67 3.31 -12.25
N VAL A 91 -10.28 2.14 -12.27
CA VAL A 91 -9.83 0.97 -11.53
C VAL A 91 -9.80 -0.23 -12.45
N ASP A 92 -8.68 -0.96 -12.43
CA ASP A 92 -8.54 -2.26 -13.07
C ASP A 92 -7.71 -3.21 -12.19
N ALA A 93 -7.38 -4.39 -12.71
CA ALA A 93 -6.54 -5.36 -12.01
C ALA A 93 -5.57 -6.08 -12.95
N PHE A 94 -4.48 -6.57 -12.37
CA PHE A 94 -3.48 -7.41 -13.01
C PHE A 94 -2.91 -8.42 -11.99
N ARG A 95 -1.96 -9.25 -12.43
CA ARG A 95 -1.15 -10.10 -11.55
C ARG A 95 0.31 -9.87 -11.88
N SER A 96 1.07 -9.32 -10.93
CA SER A 96 2.48 -9.01 -11.11
C SER A 96 3.34 -10.27 -11.41
N SER A 97 2.91 -11.41 -10.89
CA SER A 97 3.48 -12.74 -11.10
C SER A 97 3.30 -13.26 -12.53
N ALA A 98 2.33 -12.74 -13.27
CA ALA A 98 2.05 -13.11 -14.66
C ALA A 98 2.79 -12.20 -15.67
N GLY A 99 3.32 -11.06 -15.22
CA GLY A 99 4.03 -10.11 -16.08
C GLY A 99 3.85 -8.66 -15.64
N PRO A 100 4.50 -7.70 -16.32
CA PRO A 100 4.30 -6.28 -16.07
C PRO A 100 2.86 -5.87 -16.36
N TYR A 101 2.39 -4.83 -15.66
CA TYR A 101 1.07 -4.25 -15.90
C TYR A 101 0.87 -3.85 -17.36
N ALA A 102 -0.33 -4.13 -17.87
CA ALA A 102 -0.82 -3.68 -19.16
C ALA A 102 -2.20 -3.02 -18.95
N PRO A 103 -2.45 -1.83 -19.53
CA PRO A 103 -3.70 -1.11 -19.29
C PRO A 103 -4.97 -1.84 -19.72
N GLY A 104 -6.04 -1.67 -18.93
CA GLY A 104 -7.37 -2.15 -19.27
C GLY A 104 -7.62 -3.61 -18.86
N GLY A 105 -6.95 -4.07 -17.81
CA GLY A 105 -7.23 -5.38 -17.22
C GLY A 105 -8.68 -5.49 -16.72
N THR A 106 -9.19 -6.71 -16.60
CA THR A 106 -10.49 -6.96 -15.98
C THR A 106 -10.35 -7.19 -14.48
N GLY A 107 -11.36 -6.80 -13.70
CA GLY A 107 -11.32 -6.87 -12.23
C GLY A 107 -10.98 -5.51 -11.60
N GLY A 108 -10.55 -5.54 -10.35
CA GLY A 108 -10.34 -4.32 -9.58
C GLY A 108 -11.66 -3.88 -8.95
N ASP A 109 -12.08 -4.64 -7.94
CA ASP A 109 -13.35 -4.40 -7.25
C ASP A 109 -13.25 -3.12 -6.40
N VAL A 110 -14.37 -2.41 -6.28
CA VAL A 110 -14.48 -1.18 -5.49
C VAL A 110 -15.61 -1.33 -4.48
N GLY A 111 -15.32 -0.99 -3.22
CA GLY A 111 -16.28 -0.96 -2.12
C GLY A 111 -16.37 0.44 -1.51
N VAL A 112 -17.58 0.95 -1.30
CA VAL A 112 -17.83 2.24 -0.64
C VAL A 112 -19.03 2.10 0.29
N ASN A 113 -18.83 2.16 1.60
CA ASN A 113 -19.92 1.93 2.55
C ASN A 113 -21.01 3.03 2.51
N GLY A 114 -20.64 4.29 2.23
CA GLY A 114 -21.58 5.38 1.99
C GLY A 114 -21.62 5.80 0.52
N VAL A 115 -21.52 7.10 0.25
CA VAL A 115 -21.82 7.64 -1.09
C VAL A 115 -20.57 7.75 -1.96
N LEU A 116 -20.71 7.31 -3.21
CA LEU A 116 -19.81 7.67 -4.32
C LEU A 116 -20.33 8.95 -4.97
N SER A 117 -19.64 10.07 -4.78
CA SER A 117 -19.93 11.36 -5.40
C SER A 117 -18.88 11.68 -6.45
N ALA A 118 -19.26 11.68 -7.73
CA ALA A 118 -18.33 11.90 -8.84
C ALA A 118 -18.80 13.01 -9.78
N ASN A 119 -17.94 14.01 -9.98
CA ASN A 119 -18.15 15.09 -10.94
C ASN A 119 -17.63 14.75 -12.35
N ASP A 120 -16.76 13.75 -12.44
CA ASP A 120 -16.17 13.26 -13.69
C ASP A 120 -16.39 11.73 -13.84
N ARG A 121 -15.91 11.16 -14.95
CA ARG A 121 -16.10 9.75 -15.30
C ARG A 121 -15.52 8.83 -14.24
N VAL A 122 -16.31 7.82 -13.88
CA VAL A 122 -15.87 6.69 -13.04
C VAL A 122 -15.87 5.42 -13.88
N THR A 123 -14.76 4.70 -13.91
CA THR A 123 -14.63 3.40 -14.57
C THR A 123 -14.11 2.37 -13.57
N VAL A 124 -14.91 1.35 -13.28
CA VAL A 124 -14.54 0.23 -12.42
C VAL A 124 -14.48 -1.02 -13.28
N GLY A 125 -13.32 -1.66 -13.39
CA GLY A 125 -13.15 -2.88 -14.20
C GLY A 125 -13.80 -4.12 -13.59
N GLY A 126 -14.04 -4.12 -12.28
CA GLY A 126 -14.63 -5.23 -11.52
C GLY A 126 -16.03 -4.94 -11.00
N LEU A 127 -16.34 -5.51 -9.83
CA LEU A 127 -17.58 -5.30 -9.09
C LEU A 127 -17.55 -3.93 -8.36
N LEU A 128 -18.64 -3.18 -8.43
CA LEU A 128 -18.87 -1.99 -7.60
C LEU A 128 -19.93 -2.28 -6.54
N GLN A 129 -19.57 -2.16 -5.26
CA GLN A 129 -20.52 -2.21 -4.14
C GLN A 129 -20.50 -0.88 -3.39
N VAL A 130 -21.66 -0.26 -3.24
CA VAL A 130 -21.75 1.16 -2.84
C VAL A 130 -22.98 1.41 -1.96
N GLY A 131 -22.87 2.32 -0.99
CA GLY A 131 -24.00 2.79 -0.19
C GLY A 131 -25.02 3.60 -0.99
N GLY A 132 -24.56 4.36 -1.97
CA GLY A 132 -25.37 5.09 -2.94
C GLY A 132 -24.50 5.87 -3.94
N VAL A 133 -25.09 6.35 -5.03
CA VAL A 133 -24.33 6.95 -6.13
C VAL A 133 -24.88 8.34 -6.48
N GLN A 134 -23.97 9.30 -6.64
CA GLN A 134 -24.23 10.66 -7.12
C GLN A 134 -23.26 10.99 -8.26
N LEU A 135 -23.80 11.18 -9.47
CA LEU A 135 -23.02 11.35 -10.70
C LEU A 135 -23.34 12.67 -11.38
N SER A 136 -22.30 13.39 -11.80
CA SER A 136 -22.40 14.46 -12.81
C SER A 136 -21.81 14.05 -14.17
N SER A 137 -21.24 12.84 -14.26
CA SER A 137 -20.60 12.27 -15.44
C SER A 137 -20.83 10.75 -15.53
N PRO A 138 -20.55 10.10 -16.67
CA PRO A 138 -20.87 8.68 -16.83
C PRO A 138 -20.12 7.73 -15.90
N LEU A 139 -20.83 6.69 -15.44
CA LEU A 139 -20.27 5.56 -14.69
C LEU A 139 -20.21 4.31 -15.57
N THR A 140 -19.08 3.61 -15.57
CA THR A 140 -18.94 2.29 -16.19
C THR A 140 -18.48 1.27 -15.15
N VAL A 141 -19.16 0.13 -15.10
CA VAL A 141 -18.83 -1.01 -14.23
C VAL A 141 -18.68 -2.27 -15.09
N GLY A 142 -17.47 -2.84 -15.11
CA GLY A 142 -17.10 -4.00 -15.90
C GLY A 142 -17.63 -5.33 -15.34
N GLY A 143 -17.89 -5.39 -14.04
CA GLY A 143 -18.54 -6.51 -13.35
C GLY A 143 -20.01 -6.22 -13.03
N GLY A 144 -20.44 -6.56 -11.81
CA GLY A 144 -21.77 -6.24 -11.29
C GLY A 144 -21.81 -4.94 -10.48
N LEU A 145 -23.02 -4.48 -10.17
CA LEU A 145 -23.29 -3.33 -9.30
C LEU A 145 -24.21 -3.75 -8.16
N ASP A 146 -23.79 -3.58 -6.90
CA ASP A 146 -24.70 -3.65 -5.74
C ASP A 146 -24.74 -2.27 -5.07
N SER A 147 -25.90 -1.60 -5.11
CA SER A 147 -26.13 -0.31 -4.47
C SER A 147 -27.15 -0.45 -3.33
N ASN A 148 -26.76 -0.09 -2.11
CA ASN A 148 -27.67 -0.08 -0.95
C ASN A 148 -28.66 1.10 -0.96
N GLY A 149 -28.48 2.03 -1.89
CA GLY A 149 -29.25 3.26 -2.02
C GLY A 149 -29.50 3.66 -3.48
N PRO A 150 -30.04 4.88 -3.71
CA PRO A 150 -30.42 5.33 -5.04
C PRO A 150 -29.20 5.60 -5.94
N LEU A 151 -29.46 5.55 -7.25
CA LEU A 151 -28.53 6.02 -8.29
C LEU A 151 -29.02 7.38 -8.78
N SER A 152 -28.32 8.45 -8.40
CA SER A 152 -28.73 9.84 -8.71
C SER A 152 -27.76 10.48 -9.69
N GLY A 153 -28.29 11.11 -10.73
CA GLY A 153 -27.49 11.81 -11.72
C GLY A 153 -28.37 12.27 -12.88
N PRO A 154 -29.16 13.34 -12.70
CA PRO A 154 -30.01 13.83 -13.76
C PRO A 154 -29.18 14.17 -15.00
N GLY A 155 -29.53 13.59 -16.14
CA GLY A 155 -28.79 13.81 -17.39
C GLY A 155 -27.54 12.93 -17.58
N THR A 156 -27.19 12.08 -16.62
CA THR A 156 -26.02 11.18 -16.73
C THR A 156 -26.44 9.75 -17.02
N SER A 157 -25.49 8.96 -17.50
CA SER A 157 -25.69 7.54 -17.81
C SER A 157 -24.78 6.64 -16.99
N ALA A 158 -25.25 5.43 -16.70
CA ALA A 158 -24.42 4.37 -16.15
C ALA A 158 -24.53 3.10 -16.99
N THR A 159 -23.42 2.38 -17.13
CA THR A 159 -23.35 1.09 -17.81
C THR A 159 -22.78 0.05 -16.85
N VAL A 160 -23.48 -1.06 -16.69
CA VAL A 160 -23.06 -2.23 -15.89
C VAL A 160 -23.06 -3.44 -16.82
N THR A 161 -21.90 -4.09 -16.99
CA THR A 161 -21.78 -5.25 -17.88
C THR A 161 -22.49 -6.47 -17.32
N GLY A 162 -22.40 -6.70 -16.00
CA GLY A 162 -23.05 -7.81 -15.29
C GLY A 162 -24.45 -7.50 -14.78
N ASP A 163 -24.80 -8.13 -13.66
CA ASP A 163 -26.04 -7.87 -12.94
C ASP A 163 -25.97 -6.57 -12.12
N ALA A 164 -27.11 -5.92 -11.92
CA ALA A 164 -27.24 -4.75 -11.06
C ALA A 164 -28.33 -4.98 -10.00
N ARG A 165 -28.01 -4.74 -8.74
CA ARG A 165 -28.96 -4.71 -7.62
C ARG A 165 -28.98 -3.32 -7.03
N VAL A 166 -30.15 -2.67 -7.02
CA VAL A 166 -30.29 -1.30 -6.55
C VAL A 166 -31.41 -1.24 -5.52
N ASN A 167 -31.04 -0.91 -4.28
CA ASN A 167 -31.98 -0.70 -3.19
C ASN A 167 -32.37 0.79 -3.07
N GLY A 168 -32.95 1.35 -4.14
CA GLY A 168 -33.36 2.74 -4.23
C GLY A 168 -33.81 3.15 -5.63
N ASP A 169 -34.26 4.39 -5.79
CA ASP A 169 -34.67 4.92 -7.09
C ASP A 169 -33.48 5.06 -8.07
N VAL A 170 -33.74 4.77 -9.35
CA VAL A 170 -32.82 5.04 -10.45
C VAL A 170 -33.20 6.38 -11.09
N GLY A 171 -32.52 7.44 -10.64
CA GLY A 171 -32.65 8.82 -11.11
C GLY A 171 -31.59 9.22 -12.14
N LEU A 172 -31.23 8.30 -13.05
CA LEU A 172 -30.29 8.51 -14.15
C LEU A 172 -31.05 8.78 -15.46
N ALA A 173 -30.42 9.45 -16.43
CA ALA A 173 -31.00 9.60 -17.77
C ALA A 173 -31.05 8.26 -18.52
N ALA A 174 -30.05 7.41 -18.30
CA ALA A 174 -30.02 6.04 -18.81
C ALA A 174 -29.22 5.12 -17.87
N LEU A 175 -29.73 3.92 -17.64
CA LEU A 175 -28.98 2.84 -16.99
C LEU A 175 -29.00 1.63 -17.92
N THR A 176 -27.85 1.17 -18.38
CA THR A 176 -27.74 -0.05 -19.20
C THR A 176 -27.14 -1.16 -18.36
N VAL A 177 -27.86 -2.28 -18.23
CA VAL A 177 -27.44 -3.47 -17.48
C VAL A 177 -27.39 -4.65 -18.44
N GLY A 178 -26.22 -5.28 -18.57
CA GLY A 178 -26.05 -6.45 -19.46
C GLY A 178 -26.78 -7.70 -18.93
N GLY A 179 -26.85 -7.85 -17.61
CA GLY A 179 -27.53 -8.94 -16.91
C GLY A 179 -28.92 -8.55 -16.38
N VAL A 180 -29.23 -9.04 -15.19
CA VAL A 180 -30.49 -8.80 -14.48
C VAL A 180 -30.40 -7.52 -13.67
N LEU A 181 -31.42 -6.66 -13.76
CA LEU A 181 -31.63 -5.55 -12.84
C LEU A 181 -32.63 -5.97 -11.76
N THR A 182 -32.19 -6.05 -10.50
CA THR A 182 -33.07 -6.27 -9.34
C THR A 182 -33.28 -4.96 -8.58
N ILE A 183 -34.53 -4.60 -8.36
CA ILE A 183 -34.95 -3.40 -7.61
C ILE A 183 -36.18 -3.75 -6.74
N PRO A 184 -36.28 -3.27 -5.49
CA PRO A 184 -37.49 -3.46 -4.70
C PRO A 184 -38.74 -2.89 -5.38
N PRO A 185 -39.94 -3.51 -5.19
CA PRO A 185 -41.18 -3.07 -5.84
C PRO A 185 -41.56 -1.59 -5.60
N GLU A 186 -41.16 -1.02 -4.46
CA GLU A 186 -41.47 0.35 -4.03
C GLU A 186 -40.65 1.43 -4.74
N PHE A 187 -39.53 1.09 -5.38
CA PHE A 187 -38.65 2.04 -6.05
C PHE A 187 -38.85 2.06 -7.57
N SER A 188 -38.46 3.16 -8.21
CA SER A 188 -38.55 3.33 -9.65
C SER A 188 -37.26 2.89 -10.35
N PRO A 189 -37.34 2.02 -11.39
CA PRO A 189 -36.17 1.67 -12.21
C PRO A 189 -35.81 2.77 -13.22
N GLY A 190 -36.56 3.87 -13.28
CA GLY A 190 -36.31 4.98 -14.21
C GLY A 190 -36.25 4.52 -15.68
N SER A 191 -35.32 5.07 -16.43
CA SER A 191 -35.06 4.73 -17.84
C SER A 191 -34.08 3.54 -18.00
N ALA A 192 -34.09 2.59 -17.07
CA ALA A 192 -33.18 1.45 -17.12
C ALA A 192 -33.53 0.46 -18.25
N GLN A 193 -32.50 -0.05 -18.90
CA GLN A 193 -32.54 -1.13 -19.87
C GLN A 193 -31.73 -2.30 -19.32
N ALA A 194 -32.37 -3.45 -19.16
CA ALA A 194 -31.75 -4.67 -18.66
C ALA A 194 -32.23 -5.87 -19.47
N SER A 195 -31.50 -6.98 -19.44
CA SER A 195 -31.97 -8.24 -20.06
C SER A 195 -33.24 -8.76 -19.38
N GLU A 196 -33.35 -8.54 -18.08
CA GLU A 196 -34.49 -8.87 -17.24
C GLU A 196 -34.59 -7.83 -16.11
N LEU A 197 -35.81 -7.39 -15.78
CA LEU A 197 -36.11 -6.56 -14.62
C LEU A 197 -36.83 -7.39 -13.55
N ARG A 198 -36.21 -7.57 -12.39
CA ARG A 198 -36.79 -8.25 -11.22
C ARG A 198 -37.21 -7.24 -10.15
N ARG A 199 -38.46 -7.38 -9.70
CA ARG A 199 -39.06 -6.56 -8.66
C ARG A 199 -39.06 -7.32 -7.33
N GLU A 200 -37.92 -7.37 -6.67
CA GLU A 200 -37.68 -8.18 -5.48
C GLU A 200 -36.86 -7.42 -4.44
N PRO A 201 -36.98 -7.74 -3.14
CA PRO A 201 -36.13 -7.16 -2.11
C PRO A 201 -34.64 -7.36 -2.41
N VAL A 202 -33.86 -6.30 -2.28
CA VAL A 202 -32.40 -6.35 -2.43
C VAL A 202 -31.78 -6.38 -1.03
N PRO A 203 -30.99 -7.42 -0.68
CA PRO A 203 -30.30 -7.44 0.60
C PRO A 203 -29.21 -6.37 0.64
N SER A 204 -29.10 -5.66 1.77
CA SER A 204 -28.00 -4.72 1.99
C SER A 204 -26.67 -5.48 2.01
N VAL A 205 -25.67 -4.95 1.32
CA VAL A 205 -24.29 -5.43 1.37
C VAL A 205 -23.46 -4.54 2.31
N ILE A 206 -22.39 -5.07 2.90
CA ILE A 206 -21.36 -4.26 3.57
C ILE A 206 -20.14 -4.27 2.64
N PRO A 207 -19.90 -3.21 1.86
CA PRO A 207 -18.81 -3.18 0.89
C PRO A 207 -17.42 -3.38 1.54
N CYS A 208 -17.17 -2.71 2.66
CA CYS A 208 -15.90 -2.65 3.37
C CYS A 208 -16.10 -2.97 4.86
N ASP A 209 -15.27 -3.87 5.41
CA ASP A 209 -15.30 -4.25 6.82
C ASP A 209 -14.64 -3.17 7.69
N CYS A 210 -15.42 -2.15 8.03
CA CYS A 210 -14.97 -0.96 8.76
C CYS A 210 -15.47 -0.91 10.22
N ASP A 211 -16.20 -1.92 10.65
CA ASP A 211 -16.79 -1.96 11.99
C ASP A 211 -15.69 -1.98 13.05
N GLU A 212 -15.85 -1.17 14.11
CA GLU A 212 -14.79 -1.00 15.10
C GLU A 212 -14.41 -2.29 15.84
N GLY A 213 -15.34 -3.25 15.92
CA GLY A 213 -15.13 -4.53 16.59
C GLY A 213 -14.46 -5.61 15.73
N SER A 214 -14.46 -5.46 14.40
CA SER A 214 -13.84 -6.41 13.45
C SER A 214 -12.63 -5.82 12.74
N ARG A 215 -12.47 -4.49 12.71
CA ARG A 215 -11.34 -3.83 12.08
C ARG A 215 -10.03 -4.27 12.72
N PHE A 216 -9.02 -4.42 11.88
CA PHE A 216 -7.66 -4.62 12.33
C PHE A 216 -7.13 -3.33 12.99
N ASP A 217 -6.45 -3.44 14.13
CA ASP A 217 -5.86 -2.32 14.86
C ASP A 217 -4.32 -2.32 14.74
N PRO A 218 -3.74 -1.49 13.86
CA PRO A 218 -2.29 -1.36 13.74
C PRO A 218 -1.63 -0.77 15.00
N ALA A 219 -2.37 0.01 15.82
CA ALA A 219 -1.81 0.70 16.99
C ALA A 219 -1.35 -0.30 18.05
N ALA A 220 -2.13 -1.36 18.27
CA ALA A 220 -1.80 -2.43 19.21
C ALA A 220 -0.47 -3.12 18.85
N LEU A 221 -0.20 -3.34 17.56
CA LEU A 221 1.07 -3.92 17.10
C LEU A 221 2.24 -2.97 17.28
N ILE A 222 2.07 -1.70 16.91
CA ILE A 222 3.10 -0.68 17.11
C ILE A 222 3.48 -0.61 18.59
N ALA A 223 2.49 -0.56 19.49
CA ALA A 223 2.71 -0.51 20.93
C ALA A 223 3.49 -1.75 21.42
N HIS A 224 3.12 -2.95 20.98
CA HIS A 224 3.81 -4.18 21.35
C HIS A 224 5.27 -4.20 20.88
N HIS A 225 5.51 -3.84 19.62
CA HIS A 225 6.84 -3.90 19.02
C HIS A 225 7.75 -2.72 19.40
N THR A 226 7.27 -1.76 20.22
CA THR A 226 8.17 -0.81 20.89
C THR A 226 9.12 -1.48 21.89
N VAL A 227 8.72 -2.64 22.44
CA VAL A 227 9.52 -3.38 23.44
C VAL A 227 9.95 -4.77 22.97
N ASP A 228 9.20 -5.40 22.06
CA ASP A 228 9.59 -6.65 21.39
C ASP A 228 9.96 -6.38 19.93
N ASN A 229 11.24 -6.16 19.66
CA ASN A 229 11.74 -5.99 18.30
C ASN A 229 13.17 -6.52 18.20
N ASP A 230 13.62 -6.62 16.96
CA ASP A 230 14.86 -7.27 16.59
C ASP A 230 16.00 -6.26 16.32
N ASN A 231 15.83 -4.99 16.72
CA ASN A 231 16.85 -3.95 16.51
C ASN A 231 18.21 -4.37 17.08
N ALA A 232 18.23 -5.00 18.25
CA ALA A 232 19.45 -5.45 18.91
C ALA A 232 20.24 -6.48 18.07
N ALA A 233 19.56 -7.29 17.25
CA ALA A 233 20.20 -8.31 16.42
C ALA A 233 21.10 -7.72 15.33
N ILE A 234 20.85 -6.48 14.91
CA ILE A 234 21.62 -5.77 13.89
C ILE A 234 22.25 -4.46 14.39
N GLY A 235 22.12 -4.16 15.68
CA GLY A 235 22.59 -2.91 16.27
C GLY A 235 21.87 -1.66 15.73
N LEU A 236 20.58 -1.77 15.35
CA LEU A 236 19.79 -0.65 14.84
C LEU A 236 19.39 0.29 15.97
N ASP A 237 19.91 1.51 15.97
CA ASP A 237 19.41 2.59 16.83
C ASP A 237 18.01 3.04 16.34
N PRO A 238 16.95 2.95 17.17
CA PRO A 238 15.62 3.46 16.82
C PRO A 238 15.61 4.94 16.42
N ALA A 239 16.59 5.74 16.88
CA ALA A 239 16.71 7.15 16.56
C ALA A 239 17.54 7.45 15.29
N SER A 240 18.05 6.42 14.61
CA SER A 240 18.95 6.58 13.45
C SER A 240 18.43 7.46 12.31
N LEU A 241 17.11 7.62 12.18
CA LEU A 241 16.45 8.46 11.17
C LEU A 241 15.65 9.63 11.76
N THR A 242 15.89 10.06 13.00
CA THR A 242 15.13 11.18 13.59
C THR A 242 15.54 12.57 13.11
N ASP A 243 16.76 12.72 12.58
CA ASP A 243 17.33 13.97 12.05
C ASP A 243 18.16 13.70 10.77
N VAL A 244 17.45 13.33 9.71
CA VAL A 244 18.00 13.05 8.39
C VAL A 244 18.48 14.35 7.74
N THR A 245 19.79 14.51 7.67
CA THR A 245 20.47 15.53 6.89
C THR A 245 21.15 14.88 5.68
N GLY A 246 21.07 15.53 4.51
CA GLY A 246 21.57 14.97 3.25
C GLY A 246 20.84 13.68 2.86
N GLU A 247 21.57 12.72 2.30
CA GLU A 247 21.04 11.40 1.94
C GLU A 247 21.36 10.37 3.03
N ARG A 248 20.34 9.61 3.46
CA ARG A 248 20.49 8.47 4.36
C ARG A 248 19.92 7.22 3.72
N VAL A 249 20.64 6.12 3.85
CA VAL A 249 20.22 4.80 3.38
C VAL A 249 20.23 3.84 4.56
N LEU A 250 19.10 3.20 4.82
CA LEU A 250 18.95 2.14 5.80
C LEU A 250 18.60 0.84 5.09
N GLU A 251 19.43 -0.17 5.24
CA GLU A 251 19.15 -1.51 4.74
C GLU A 251 18.59 -2.38 5.87
N LEU A 252 17.45 -3.03 5.62
CA LEU A 252 16.78 -3.90 6.58
C LEU A 252 16.78 -5.34 6.04
N PRO A 253 17.35 -6.31 6.80
CA PRO A 253 17.21 -7.72 6.49
C PRO A 253 15.81 -8.22 6.89
N CYS A 254 15.56 -9.53 6.82
CA CYS A 254 14.38 -10.12 7.45
C CYS A 254 14.35 -9.81 8.95
N GLY A 255 13.18 -9.51 9.51
CA GLY A 255 13.05 -9.15 10.92
C GLY A 255 11.92 -8.17 11.24
N ARG A 256 11.77 -7.84 12.52
CA ARG A 256 10.80 -6.89 13.07
C ARG A 256 11.57 -5.71 13.66
N PHE A 257 11.55 -4.55 13.02
CA PHE A 257 12.36 -3.39 13.40
C PHE A 257 11.52 -2.21 13.84
N LEU A 258 12.08 -1.39 14.71
CA LEU A 258 11.49 -0.16 15.22
C LEU A 258 12.35 1.04 14.83
N LEU A 259 11.72 2.08 14.30
CA LEU A 259 12.29 3.42 14.21
C LEU A 259 11.36 4.38 14.92
N THR A 260 11.87 5.24 15.79
CA THR A 260 11.04 6.18 16.56
C THR A 260 10.23 7.09 15.63
N ARG A 261 10.89 7.61 14.59
CA ARG A 261 10.34 8.43 13.48
C ARG A 261 11.33 8.45 12.32
N ILE A 262 10.87 8.86 11.15
CA ILE A 262 11.73 9.24 10.03
C ILE A 262 11.53 10.73 9.78
N ALA A 263 12.52 11.55 10.04
CA ALA A 263 12.37 12.99 9.84
C ALA A 263 13.66 13.75 9.61
N GLY A 264 13.55 14.91 8.99
CA GLY A 264 14.66 15.83 8.78
C GLY A 264 14.55 16.60 7.47
N PRO A 265 15.47 17.54 7.22
CA PRO A 265 15.50 18.31 5.99
C PRO A 265 15.94 17.50 4.76
N GLY A 266 16.60 16.36 4.95
CA GLY A 266 17.16 15.54 3.87
C GLY A 266 16.21 14.48 3.31
N ARG A 267 16.80 13.43 2.73
CA ARG A 267 16.11 12.29 2.12
C ARG A 267 16.52 10.96 2.75
N ALA A 268 15.59 10.01 2.80
CA ALA A 268 15.82 8.67 3.32
C ALA A 268 15.47 7.59 2.28
N THR A 269 16.30 6.55 2.19
CA THR A 269 16.04 5.34 1.41
C THR A 269 16.03 4.13 2.33
N LEU A 270 14.91 3.42 2.37
CA LEU A 270 14.76 2.13 3.03
C LEU A 270 14.96 1.02 2.00
N ARG A 271 15.99 0.18 2.15
CA ARG A 271 16.27 -0.97 1.28
C ARG A 271 15.87 -2.25 2.00
N ILE A 272 14.82 -2.91 1.52
CA ILE A 272 14.26 -4.10 2.14
C ILE A 272 14.80 -5.33 1.43
N ARG A 273 15.58 -6.15 2.15
CA ARG A 273 16.28 -7.33 1.58
C ARG A 273 15.68 -8.67 1.98
N GLY A 274 14.84 -8.70 3.02
CA GLY A 274 14.09 -9.88 3.46
C GLY A 274 12.67 -9.54 3.91
N ARG A 275 11.93 -10.51 4.45
CA ARG A 275 10.59 -10.25 5.03
C ARG A 275 10.72 -9.39 6.28
N THR A 276 10.26 -8.16 6.18
CA THR A 276 10.50 -7.11 7.17
C THR A 276 9.18 -6.55 7.68
N ALA A 277 9.01 -6.49 9.00
CA ALA A 277 8.05 -5.60 9.63
C ALA A 277 8.78 -4.37 10.16
N LEU A 278 8.33 -3.17 9.79
CA LEU A 278 8.88 -1.91 10.28
C LEU A 278 7.80 -1.13 11.02
N PHE A 279 8.05 -0.81 12.29
CA PHE A 279 7.14 -0.07 13.16
C PHE A 279 7.65 1.36 13.37
N ILE A 280 6.80 2.36 13.15
CA ILE A 280 7.13 3.78 13.31
C ILE A 280 6.04 4.49 14.12
N PRO A 281 6.20 4.66 15.44
CA PRO A 281 5.17 5.23 16.30
C PRO A 281 4.97 6.73 16.13
N SER A 282 6.03 7.47 15.75
CA SER A 282 5.97 8.95 15.65
C SER A 282 6.05 9.47 14.21
N GLY A 283 5.65 8.63 13.26
CA GLY A 283 5.38 9.01 11.87
C GLY A 283 6.60 9.38 11.03
N VAL A 284 6.32 10.06 9.93
CA VAL A 284 7.28 10.50 8.91
C VAL A 284 7.12 12.00 8.67
N ASP A 285 8.23 12.75 8.68
CA ASP A 285 8.28 14.18 8.32
C ASP A 285 9.60 14.51 7.62
N LEU A 286 9.65 14.30 6.30
CA LEU A 286 10.81 14.57 5.45
C LEU A 286 10.57 15.74 4.52
N LYS A 287 11.59 16.59 4.32
CA LYS A 287 11.49 17.75 3.42
C LYS A 287 11.94 17.46 1.99
N GLU A 288 12.85 16.51 1.78
CA GLU A 288 13.20 16.06 0.43
C GLU A 288 12.42 14.80 0.07
N ALA A 289 13.00 13.60 0.15
CA ALA A 289 12.40 12.40 -0.44
C ALA A 289 12.38 11.21 0.52
N LEU A 290 11.41 10.33 0.34
CA LEU A 290 11.36 9.00 0.95
C LEU A 290 11.26 7.94 -0.16
N THR A 291 12.24 7.05 -0.19
CA THR A 291 12.25 5.91 -1.10
C THR A 291 12.19 4.61 -0.31
N VAL A 292 11.26 3.73 -0.64
CA VAL A 292 11.16 2.38 -0.09
C VAL A 292 11.41 1.38 -1.22
N ASP A 293 12.65 0.93 -1.32
CA ASP A 293 13.10 -0.05 -2.31
C ASP A 293 12.90 -1.47 -1.78
N VAL A 294 11.97 -2.21 -2.39
CA VAL A 294 11.69 -3.61 -2.06
C VAL A 294 12.00 -4.47 -3.28
N GLN A 295 13.12 -5.18 -3.24
CA GLN A 295 13.56 -6.10 -4.29
C GLN A 295 13.39 -7.54 -3.82
N PRO A 296 13.05 -8.50 -4.71
CA PRO A 296 13.05 -9.91 -4.36
C PRO A 296 14.39 -10.34 -3.72
N PRO A 297 14.37 -11.08 -2.59
CA PRO A 297 13.21 -11.73 -1.97
C PRO A 297 12.43 -10.86 -0.94
N GLY A 298 12.79 -9.59 -0.77
CA GLY A 298 12.22 -8.67 0.20
C GLY A 298 10.70 -8.51 0.14
N GLU A 299 10.13 -8.24 1.30
CA GLU A 299 8.69 -7.97 1.53
C GLU A 299 8.60 -7.03 2.74
N LEU A 300 7.70 -6.07 2.71
CA LEU A 300 7.57 -5.06 3.75
C LEU A 300 6.13 -4.99 4.29
N ASP A 301 6.00 -5.16 5.60
CA ASP A 301 4.88 -4.68 6.40
C ASP A 301 5.29 -3.42 7.16
N LEU A 302 4.82 -2.26 6.71
CA LEU A 302 5.11 -0.97 7.33
C LEU A 302 3.94 -0.54 8.21
N PHE A 303 4.16 -0.41 9.52
CA PHE A 303 3.18 0.04 10.49
C PHE A 303 3.50 1.47 10.93
N LEU A 304 2.56 2.38 10.69
CA LEU A 304 2.73 3.81 10.93
C LEU A 304 1.69 4.30 11.94
N ALA A 305 2.16 5.04 12.93
CA ALA A 305 1.34 5.95 13.72
C ALA A 305 1.89 7.38 13.59
N GLY A 306 1.10 8.35 14.02
CA GLY A 306 1.42 9.78 13.83
C GLY A 306 1.23 10.25 12.38
N GLY A 307 1.74 11.45 12.10
CA GLY A 307 1.60 12.10 10.80
C GLY A 307 2.54 11.50 9.75
N PHE A 308 2.11 11.54 8.48
CA PHE A 308 2.94 11.14 7.34
C PHE A 308 3.06 12.31 6.37
N ILE A 309 4.23 12.95 6.36
CA ILE A 309 4.52 14.14 5.55
C ILE A 309 5.85 13.91 4.83
N VAL A 310 5.80 13.94 3.49
CA VAL A 310 6.99 13.95 2.62
C VAL A 310 6.80 15.10 1.64
N SER A 311 7.64 16.13 1.74
CA SER A 311 7.43 17.37 0.98
C SER A 311 7.92 17.29 -0.47
N GLY A 312 8.95 16.48 -0.74
CA GLY A 312 9.37 16.13 -2.10
C GLY A 312 8.91 14.72 -2.47
N ASP A 313 9.75 13.99 -3.20
CA ASP A 313 9.33 12.76 -3.87
C ASP A 313 9.09 11.59 -2.89
N LEU A 314 7.93 10.95 -3.00
CA LEU A 314 7.62 9.68 -2.35
C LEU A 314 7.63 8.57 -3.39
N THR A 315 8.51 7.58 -3.19
CA THR A 315 8.52 6.33 -3.96
C THR A 315 8.32 5.16 -3.01
N LEU A 316 7.15 4.55 -3.05
CA LEU A 316 6.83 3.36 -2.26
C LEU A 316 6.82 2.13 -3.17
N GLY A 317 7.75 1.20 -2.96
CA GLY A 317 7.78 -0.09 -3.65
C GLY A 317 8.08 0.01 -5.14
N SER A 318 7.56 -0.96 -5.91
CA SER A 318 7.72 -1.03 -7.36
C SER A 318 6.44 -1.49 -8.04
N ALA A 319 6.03 -0.81 -9.11
CA ALA A 319 4.88 -1.19 -9.93
C ALA A 319 5.02 -2.60 -10.54
N ALA A 320 6.24 -3.14 -10.60
CA ALA A 320 6.49 -4.49 -11.07
C ALA A 320 6.10 -5.58 -10.05
N LEU A 321 6.07 -5.27 -8.75
CA LEU A 321 5.79 -6.22 -7.66
C LEU A 321 5.10 -5.53 -6.45
N PRO A 322 3.97 -4.83 -6.65
CA PRO A 322 3.34 -4.02 -5.60
C PRO A 322 2.80 -4.86 -4.42
N SER A 323 2.41 -6.12 -4.65
CA SER A 323 1.96 -7.04 -3.59
C SER A 323 2.97 -7.26 -2.45
N ARG A 324 4.25 -6.91 -2.66
CA ARG A 324 5.32 -7.03 -1.64
C ARG A 324 5.34 -5.93 -0.60
N VAL A 325 4.58 -4.85 -0.79
CA VAL A 325 4.55 -3.72 0.13
C VAL A 325 3.15 -3.57 0.70
N ARG A 326 3.07 -3.54 2.04
CA ARG A 326 1.83 -3.38 2.80
C ARG A 326 2.05 -2.30 3.84
N VAL A 327 1.17 -1.32 3.89
CA VAL A 327 1.25 -0.17 4.79
C VAL A 327 0.00 -0.13 5.65
N TYR A 328 0.17 -0.10 6.96
CA TYR A 328 -0.92 -0.07 7.93
C TYR A 328 -0.81 1.20 8.77
N VAL A 329 -1.85 2.03 8.76
CA VAL A 329 -1.89 3.33 9.43
C VAL A 329 -2.88 3.27 10.59
N ALA A 330 -2.37 3.49 11.80
CA ALA A 330 -3.16 3.50 13.02
C ALA A 330 -3.95 4.82 13.24
N GLY A 331 -3.49 5.92 12.64
CA GLY A 331 -3.99 7.27 12.92
C GLY A 331 -5.25 7.65 12.13
N SER A 332 -5.94 8.68 12.62
CA SER A 332 -7.05 9.35 11.94
C SER A 332 -6.64 10.60 11.17
N GLN A 333 -5.37 10.97 11.22
CA GLN A 333 -4.83 12.13 10.52
C GLN A 333 -4.97 11.93 9.01
N ALA A 334 -5.22 13.02 8.29
CA ALA A 334 -5.28 12.97 6.84
C ALA A 334 -3.92 12.52 6.27
N LEU A 335 -4.00 11.70 5.23
CA LEU A 335 -2.87 11.30 4.40
C LEU A 335 -2.94 12.16 3.14
N ASP A 336 -2.07 13.16 3.05
CA ASP A 336 -1.98 14.03 1.89
C ASP A 336 -0.87 13.51 0.98
N ILE A 337 -1.22 13.08 -0.24
CA ILE A 337 -0.25 12.60 -1.22
C ILE A 337 -0.24 13.54 -2.42
N SER A 338 0.93 14.13 -2.67
CA SER A 338 1.17 15.05 -3.78
C SER A 338 1.35 14.30 -5.11
N ALA A 339 1.02 15.01 -6.20
CA ALA A 339 1.19 14.50 -7.56
C ALA A 339 2.67 14.16 -7.86
N GLY A 340 2.89 13.08 -8.62
CA GLY A 340 4.23 12.60 -8.98
C GLY A 340 4.81 11.54 -8.05
N SER A 341 4.16 11.27 -6.91
CA SER A 341 4.51 10.14 -6.05
C SER A 341 4.17 8.81 -6.71
N THR A 342 5.05 7.82 -6.59
CA THR A 342 4.76 6.44 -7.01
C THR A 342 4.28 5.64 -5.80
N LEU A 343 3.02 5.19 -5.83
CA LEU A 343 2.44 4.36 -4.79
C LEU A 343 2.28 2.93 -5.31
N ALA A 344 3.29 2.10 -5.09
CA ALA A 344 3.24 0.68 -5.40
C ALA A 344 3.23 -0.15 -4.11
N GLY A 345 2.02 -0.48 -3.64
CA GLY A 345 1.77 -1.18 -2.40
C GLY A 345 0.28 -1.21 -2.02
N ASN A 346 0.00 -1.86 -0.90
CA ASN A 346 -1.35 -1.98 -0.35
C ASN A 346 -1.47 -1.13 0.92
N LEU A 347 -2.38 -0.16 0.92
CA LEU A 347 -2.56 0.79 2.02
C LEU A 347 -3.81 0.45 2.82
N TYR A 348 -3.67 0.26 4.13
CA TYR A 348 -4.74 0.09 5.09
C TYR A 348 -4.74 1.24 6.11
N ALA A 349 -5.69 2.14 6.00
CA ALA A 349 -5.85 3.33 6.82
C ALA A 349 -7.34 3.62 7.10
N PRO A 350 -8.08 2.69 7.75
CA PRO A 350 -9.54 2.71 7.86
C PRO A 350 -10.11 3.92 8.61
N GLN A 351 -9.27 4.63 9.36
CA GLN A 351 -9.64 5.83 10.13
C GLN A 351 -9.13 7.13 9.49
N ALA A 352 -8.24 7.05 8.50
CA ALA A 352 -7.65 8.21 7.85
C ALA A 352 -8.40 8.60 6.58
N GLN A 353 -8.51 9.90 6.35
CA GLN A 353 -8.91 10.44 5.05
C GLN A 353 -7.67 10.49 4.15
N LEU A 354 -7.80 10.02 2.91
CA LEU A 354 -6.77 10.14 1.89
C LEU A 354 -7.13 11.28 0.94
N ASN A 355 -6.24 12.27 0.83
CA ASN A 355 -6.38 13.42 -0.04
C ASN A 355 -5.38 13.33 -1.19
N LEU A 356 -5.90 13.34 -2.42
CA LEU A 356 -5.11 13.31 -3.66
C LEU A 356 -5.32 14.61 -4.42
N SER A 357 -4.41 15.56 -4.21
CA SER A 357 -4.53 16.92 -4.73
C SER A 357 -4.17 17.06 -6.22
N GLY A 358 -3.51 16.05 -6.79
CA GLY A 358 -3.24 15.97 -8.23
C GLY A 358 -3.28 14.52 -8.72
N ASN A 359 -2.82 14.30 -9.96
CA ASN A 359 -2.95 12.97 -10.57
C ASN A 359 -2.16 11.93 -9.77
N ALA A 360 -2.81 10.79 -9.53
CA ALA A 360 -2.26 9.68 -8.77
C ALA A 360 -2.43 8.38 -9.55
N GLU A 361 -1.37 7.57 -9.53
CA GLU A 361 -1.36 6.21 -10.07
C GLU A 361 -0.92 5.28 -8.93
N VAL A 362 -1.79 4.33 -8.60
CA VAL A 362 -1.61 3.39 -7.49
C VAL A 362 -1.53 1.99 -8.07
N PHE A 363 -0.43 1.29 -7.77
CA PHE A 363 -0.30 -0.14 -8.05
C PHE A 363 -0.49 -0.90 -6.74
N GLY A 364 -1.58 -1.65 -6.61
CA GLY A 364 -1.96 -2.32 -5.36
C GLY A 364 -3.38 -1.96 -4.92
N SER A 365 -3.57 -1.60 -3.65
CA SER A 365 -4.90 -1.36 -3.11
C SER A 365 -4.96 -0.25 -2.08
N LEU A 366 -6.14 0.34 -1.92
CA LEU A 366 -6.45 1.39 -0.95
C LEU A 366 -7.61 0.94 -0.05
N PHE A 367 -7.43 0.99 1.25
CA PHE A 367 -8.50 0.85 2.24
C PHE A 367 -8.44 2.06 3.16
N VAL A 368 -9.41 2.97 3.07
CA VAL A 368 -9.37 4.28 3.75
C VAL A 368 -10.69 4.61 4.44
N ARG A 369 -10.70 5.60 5.34
CA ARG A 369 -11.95 6.13 5.88
C ARG A 369 -12.76 6.84 4.80
N HIS A 370 -12.11 7.75 4.10
CA HIS A 370 -12.67 8.55 3.00
C HIS A 370 -11.57 8.82 1.97
N LEU A 371 -11.94 8.88 0.69
CA LEU A 371 -11.04 9.34 -0.38
C LEU A 371 -11.58 10.64 -0.97
N GLU A 372 -10.76 11.68 -0.96
CA GLU A 372 -11.02 12.93 -1.66
C GLU A 372 -9.96 13.14 -2.74
N ALA A 373 -10.39 13.21 -3.99
CA ALA A 373 -9.48 13.36 -5.12
C ALA A 373 -9.90 14.53 -6.02
N SER A 374 -9.00 15.50 -6.18
CA SER A 374 -9.15 16.60 -7.13
C SER A 374 -8.46 16.35 -8.47
N GLY A 375 -7.46 15.45 -8.50
CA GLY A 375 -6.80 14.99 -9.72
C GLY A 375 -7.28 13.61 -10.17
N ALA A 376 -6.89 13.21 -11.39
CA ALA A 376 -7.25 11.90 -11.92
C ALA A 376 -6.58 10.78 -11.10
N VAL A 377 -7.33 9.74 -10.77
CA VAL A 377 -6.84 8.62 -9.96
C VAL A 377 -6.97 7.33 -10.76
N GLN A 378 -5.87 6.59 -10.85
CA GLN A 378 -5.83 5.26 -11.44
C GLN A 378 -5.38 4.27 -10.36
N VAL A 379 -6.14 3.19 -10.17
CA VAL A 379 -5.81 2.11 -9.25
C VAL A 379 -5.71 0.80 -10.02
N HIS A 380 -4.53 0.20 -9.99
CA HIS A 380 -4.18 -1.06 -10.65
C HIS A 380 -4.01 -2.13 -9.60
N HIS A 381 -5.07 -2.91 -9.36
CA HIS A 381 -5.05 -3.94 -8.32
C HIS A 381 -4.17 -5.12 -8.69
N ASP A 382 -3.12 -5.35 -7.91
CA ASP A 382 -2.30 -6.56 -8.05
C ASP A 382 -2.94 -7.70 -7.24
N ALA A 383 -3.64 -8.58 -7.95
CA ALA A 383 -4.37 -9.69 -7.36
C ALA A 383 -3.46 -10.75 -6.73
N ASP A 384 -2.13 -10.66 -6.87
CA ASP A 384 -1.19 -11.53 -6.14
C ASP A 384 -1.27 -11.34 -4.63
N VAL A 385 -1.72 -10.18 -4.13
CA VAL A 385 -1.94 -9.94 -2.69
C VAL A 385 -2.95 -10.93 -2.10
N LEU A 386 -3.86 -11.47 -2.93
CA LEU A 386 -4.85 -12.47 -2.53
C LEU A 386 -4.23 -13.85 -2.27
N GLY A 387 -2.97 -14.06 -2.69
CA GLY A 387 -2.18 -15.26 -2.41
C GLY A 387 -1.15 -15.07 -1.29
N ALA A 388 -1.05 -13.89 -0.67
CA ALA A 388 -0.01 -13.57 0.32
C ALA A 388 -0.05 -14.50 1.56
N GLY A 389 -1.23 -15.03 1.89
CA GLY A 389 -1.42 -15.97 3.00
C GLY A 389 -0.95 -17.40 2.72
N ALA A 390 -0.57 -17.75 1.49
CA ALA A 390 -0.24 -19.14 1.13
C ALA A 390 0.97 -19.70 1.89
N ALA A 391 1.90 -18.85 2.33
CA ALA A 391 3.05 -19.25 3.13
C ALA A 391 2.72 -19.37 4.64
N CYS A 392 1.56 -18.87 5.08
CA CYS A 392 1.17 -18.92 6.48
C CYS A 392 0.80 -20.35 6.90
N PRO A 393 1.11 -20.76 8.15
CA PRO A 393 0.65 -22.05 8.68
C PRO A 393 -0.88 -22.16 8.56
N ALA A 394 -1.37 -23.36 8.26
CA ALA A 394 -2.79 -23.66 8.40
C ALA A 394 -3.17 -23.50 9.87
N GLY A 395 -4.14 -22.63 10.15
CA GLY A 395 -4.65 -22.35 11.49
C GLY A 395 -5.42 -23.50 12.10
#